data_AF-A0A2A3Z0F6-F1
#
_entry.id   AF-A0A2A3Z0F6-F1
#
_cell.length_a   1.000
_cell.length_b   1.000
_cell.length_c   1.000
_cell.angle_alpha   90.00
_cell.angle_beta   90.00
_cell.angle_gamma   90.00
#
_symmetry.space_group_name_H-M   'P 1'
#
loop_
_entity.id
_entity.type
_entity.pdbx_description
1 polymer ?
#
loop_
_entity_poly.entity_id
_entity_poly.type
_entity_poly.pdbx_seq_one_letter_code
_entity_poly.pdbx_strand_id
1 'polypeptide(L)'
;MIEADVGSAGRTVPVAFVVASVPGLIHAMFSIYWGLGGTLLVWSLGDDLVQNFPGREWLLVLTGAVKLVAAVAPIILAWYGWPYWHVTRVVCWLGAAALLTWGGLNTLVANSVLAGVIQPDADFDGAGMVGHAYLWDPLFFVWGAALVWGLIASRRRAI
;
A
#
# COMPACT_ATOMS: atom_id res chain seq x y z
N MET A 1 -49.15 -14.64 11.22
CA MET A 1 -48.09 -15.20 10.36
C MET A 1 -47.52 -14.03 9.56
N ILE A 2 -46.53 -13.35 10.13
CA ILE A 2 -45.75 -12.31 9.45
C ILE A 2 -44.31 -12.80 9.59
N GLU A 3 -43.78 -13.42 8.54
CA GLU A 3 -42.37 -13.80 8.50
C GLU A 3 -41.53 -12.52 8.42
N ALA A 4 -40.81 -12.26 9.51
CA ALA A 4 -39.71 -11.34 9.52
C ALA A 4 -38.56 -12.01 8.74
N ASP A 5 -38.48 -11.77 7.44
CA ASP A 5 -37.26 -12.04 6.68
C ASP A 5 -36.25 -10.92 6.99
N VAL A 6 -35.70 -10.95 8.21
CA VAL A 6 -34.47 -10.22 8.52
C VAL A 6 -33.35 -11.07 7.95
N GLY A 7 -33.16 -10.96 6.63
CA GLY A 7 -32.02 -11.50 5.93
C GLY A 7 -30.74 -10.83 6.41
N SER A 8 -30.21 -11.27 7.55
CA SER A 8 -28.83 -11.06 7.95
C SER A 8 -27.94 -11.99 7.12
N ALA A 9 -27.95 -11.78 5.79
CA ALA A 9 -26.86 -12.25 4.95
C ALA A 9 -25.59 -11.57 5.47
N GLY A 10 -24.84 -12.28 6.32
CA GLY A 10 -23.62 -11.78 6.93
C GLY A 10 -22.70 -11.27 5.83
N ARG A 11 -22.51 -9.95 5.77
CA ARG A 11 -21.64 -9.35 4.76
C ARG A 11 -20.22 -9.77 5.04
N THR A 12 -19.69 -10.69 4.25
CA THR A 12 -18.30 -11.14 4.39
C THR A 12 -17.37 -10.20 3.63
N VAL A 13 -16.34 -9.66 4.29
CA VAL A 13 -15.26 -8.93 3.61
C VAL A 13 -14.43 -9.92 2.80
N PRO A 14 -14.18 -9.68 1.50
CA PRO A 14 -13.26 -10.49 0.71
C PRO A 14 -11.88 -10.57 1.37
N VAL A 15 -11.37 -11.79 1.55
CA VAL A 15 -10.04 -12.05 2.15
C VAL A 15 -8.93 -11.24 1.48
N ALA A 16 -9.06 -10.98 0.18
CA ALA A 16 -8.13 -10.17 -0.60
C ALA A 16 -7.98 -8.73 -0.08
N PHE A 17 -9.06 -8.10 0.41
CA PHE A 17 -8.97 -6.77 1.01
C PHE A 17 -8.30 -6.79 2.38
N VAL A 18 -8.44 -7.89 3.12
CA VAL A 18 -7.69 -8.11 4.37
C VAL A 18 -6.22 -8.31 4.07
N VAL A 19 -5.88 -9.14 3.08
CA VAL A 19 -4.49 -9.34 2.63
C VAL A 19 -3.87 -8.02 2.14
N ALA A 20 -4.65 -7.20 1.42
CA ALA A 20 -4.22 -5.88 0.97
C ALA A 20 -3.96 -4.90 2.13
N SER A 21 -4.75 -4.95 3.19
CA SER A 21 -4.61 -3.98 4.29
C SER A 21 -3.33 -4.20 5.11
N VAL A 22 -2.84 -5.43 5.22
CA VAL A 22 -1.61 -5.74 5.99
C VAL A 22 -0.39 -4.93 5.51
N PRO A 23 0.05 -5.01 4.24
CA PRO A 23 1.17 -4.21 3.76
C PRO A 23 0.88 -2.70 3.81
N GLY A 24 -0.36 -2.27 3.53
CA GLY A 24 -0.74 -0.87 3.64
C GLY A 24 -0.63 -0.31 5.06
N LEU A 25 -1.02 -1.10 6.06
CA LEU A 25 -0.87 -0.77 7.48
C LEU A 25 0.60 -0.73 7.90
N ILE A 26 1.43 -1.67 7.44
CA ILE A 26 2.88 -1.64 7.68
C ILE A 26 3.47 -0.33 7.15
N HIS A 27 3.19 0.04 5.90
CA HIS A 27 3.69 1.30 5.35
C HIS A 27 3.14 2.53 6.10
N ALA A 28 1.87 2.52 6.50
CA ALA A 28 1.28 3.61 7.25
C ALA A 28 1.96 3.78 8.62
N MET A 29 2.15 2.67 9.34
CA MET A 29 2.80 2.64 10.64
C MET A 29 4.24 3.16 10.56
N PHE A 30 5.04 2.67 9.61
CA PHE A 30 6.42 3.15 9.45
C PHE A 30 6.47 4.62 9.03
N SER A 31 5.59 5.07 8.13
CA SER A 31 5.52 6.50 7.76
C SER A 31 5.22 7.38 8.98
N ILE A 32 4.22 7.02 9.80
CA ILE A 32 3.90 7.78 11.02
C ILE A 32 5.05 7.70 12.02
N TYR A 33 5.60 6.51 12.24
CA TYR A 33 6.70 6.29 13.18
C TYR A 33 7.93 7.14 12.84
N TRP A 34 8.37 7.16 11.59
CA TRP A 34 9.46 8.01 11.14
C TRP A 34 9.11 9.50 11.22
N GLY A 35 7.87 9.87 10.91
CA GLY A 35 7.38 11.25 11.08
C GLY A 35 7.37 11.74 12.53
N LEU A 36 7.37 10.83 13.50
CA LEU A 36 7.48 11.11 14.93
C LEU A 36 8.92 10.99 15.47
N GLY A 37 9.92 10.86 14.59
CA GLY A 37 11.34 10.78 14.95
C GLY A 37 11.87 9.35 15.17
N GLY A 38 11.10 8.34 14.77
CA GLY A 38 11.54 6.95 14.79
C GLY A 38 12.71 6.68 13.83
N THR A 39 13.62 5.79 14.21
CA THR A 39 14.85 5.50 13.45
C THR A 39 14.95 4.06 12.94
N LEU A 40 14.05 3.18 13.37
CA LEU A 40 14.01 1.78 12.93
C LEU A 40 13.88 1.70 11.40
N LEU A 41 14.76 0.93 10.75
CA LEU A 41 14.78 0.70 9.29
C LEU A 41 14.94 1.96 8.42
N VAL A 42 15.27 3.13 9.00
CA VAL A 42 15.52 4.36 8.21
C VAL A 42 16.66 4.17 7.21
N TRP A 43 17.68 3.38 7.57
CA TRP A 43 18.78 3.01 6.68
C TRP A 43 18.34 2.37 5.36
N SER A 44 17.13 1.78 5.31
CA SER A 44 16.60 1.11 4.13
C SER A 44 15.75 2.01 3.22
N LEU A 45 15.55 3.28 3.59
CA LEU A 45 14.89 4.29 2.75
C LEU A 45 15.84 4.95 1.75
N GLY A 46 17.12 4.89 2.08
CA GLY A 46 18.22 5.46 1.36
C GLY A 46 18.60 6.89 1.72
N ASP A 47 19.84 7.25 1.39
CA ASP A 47 20.53 8.42 1.93
C ASP A 47 19.86 9.74 1.52
N ASP A 48 19.34 9.85 0.30
CA ASP A 48 18.57 11.00 -0.17
C ASP A 48 17.33 11.26 0.70
N LEU A 49 16.66 10.19 1.12
CA LEU A 49 15.46 10.27 1.94
C LEU A 49 15.80 10.57 3.41
N VAL A 50 17.01 10.30 3.87
CA VAL A 50 17.44 10.70 5.21
C VAL A 50 17.84 12.18 5.23
N GLN A 51 18.49 12.66 4.17
CA GLN A 51 19.01 14.03 4.10
C GLN A 51 17.93 15.09 3.85
N ASN A 52 16.82 14.73 3.18
CA ASN A 52 15.77 15.69 2.79
C ASN A 52 14.64 15.91 3.82
N PHE A 53 14.56 15.10 4.87
CA PHE A 53 13.44 15.11 5.82
C PHE A 53 13.58 15.97 7.08
N PRO A 54 14.78 16.39 7.53
CA PRO A 54 14.90 17.32 8.64
C PRO A 54 14.03 18.58 8.45
N GLY A 55 13.11 18.84 9.38
CA GLY A 55 12.16 19.97 9.32
C GLY A 55 10.92 19.74 8.46
N ARG A 56 10.75 18.55 7.86
CA ARG A 56 9.60 18.15 7.03
C ARG A 56 8.98 16.82 7.47
N GLU A 57 9.29 16.33 8.66
CA GLU A 57 8.88 15.04 9.20
C GLU A 57 7.35 14.92 9.31
N TRP A 58 6.65 16.03 9.51
CA TRP A 58 5.18 16.09 9.52
C TRP A 58 4.55 15.58 8.21
N LEU A 59 5.24 15.69 7.07
CA LEU A 59 4.80 15.12 5.80
C LEU A 59 4.72 13.59 5.85
N LEU A 60 5.60 12.93 6.62
CA LEU A 60 5.55 11.48 6.79
C LEU A 60 4.34 11.06 7.62
N VAL A 61 3.97 11.85 8.63
CA VAL A 61 2.73 11.63 9.41
C VAL A 61 1.51 11.77 8.51
N LEU A 62 1.43 12.84 7.71
CA LEU A 62 0.34 13.04 6.76
C LEU A 62 0.28 11.90 5.73
N THR A 63 1.43 11.52 5.18
CA THR A 63 1.52 10.41 4.21
C THR A 63 1.07 9.10 4.85
N GLY A 64 1.48 8.84 6.09
CA GLY A 64 1.07 7.66 6.84
C GLY A 64 -0.43 7.64 7.12
N ALA A 65 -1.05 8.78 7.42
CA ALA A 65 -2.50 8.89 7.56
C ALA A 65 -3.24 8.58 6.24
N VAL A 66 -2.76 9.10 5.10
CA VAL A 66 -3.32 8.78 3.78
C VAL A 66 -3.21 7.28 3.49
N LYS A 67 -2.05 6.67 3.77
CA LYS A 67 -1.84 5.23 3.60
C LYS A 67 -2.74 4.40 4.52
N LEU A 68 -2.92 4.83 5.77
CA LEU A 68 -3.82 4.17 6.72
C LEU A 68 -5.25 4.15 6.17
N VAL A 69 -5.75 5.30 5.71
CA VAL A 69 -7.07 5.41 5.09
C VAL A 69 -7.15 4.51 3.86
N ALA A 70 -6.17 4.56 2.97
CA ALA A 70 -6.14 3.71 1.77
C ALA A 70 -6.10 2.21 2.09
N ALA A 71 -5.44 1.81 3.19
CA ALA A 71 -5.33 0.42 3.60
C ALA A 71 -6.65 -0.12 4.18
N VAL A 72 -7.39 0.70 4.94
CA VAL A 72 -8.62 0.27 5.63
C VAL A 72 -9.90 0.53 4.82
N ALA A 73 -9.91 1.55 3.95
CA ALA A 73 -11.10 1.95 3.21
C ALA A 73 -11.73 0.80 2.39
N PRO A 74 -10.99 -0.06 1.66
CA PRO A 74 -11.59 -1.16 0.92
C PRO A 74 -12.34 -2.17 1.81
N ILE A 75 -11.85 -2.40 3.04
CA ILE A 75 -12.52 -3.27 4.03
C ILE A 75 -13.82 -2.61 4.50
N ILE A 76 -13.76 -1.34 4.88
CA ILE A 76 -14.93 -0.57 5.34
C ILE A 76 -16.00 -0.52 4.24
N LEU A 77 -15.60 -0.22 3.00
CA LEU A 77 -16.48 -0.19 1.83
C LEU A 77 -17.07 -1.58 1.52
N ALA A 78 -16.30 -2.65 1.70
CA ALA A 78 -16.82 -4.01 1.52
C ALA A 78 -17.85 -4.40 2.61
N TRP A 79 -17.67 -3.91 3.84
CA TRP A 79 -18.57 -4.20 4.96
C TRP A 79 -19.85 -3.37 4.94
N TYR A 80 -19.72 -2.05 4.79
CA TYR A 80 -20.85 -1.12 4.87
C TYR A 80 -21.54 -0.88 3.52
N GLY A 81 -20.87 -1.21 2.42
CA GLY A 81 -21.32 -0.94 1.05
C GLY A 81 -20.49 0.16 0.39
N TRP A 82 -20.58 0.23 -0.94
CA TRP A 82 -19.81 1.16 -1.76
C TRP A 82 -20.65 2.40 -2.10
N PRO A 83 -20.65 3.48 -1.30
CA PRO A 83 -21.28 4.73 -1.69
C PRO A 83 -20.66 5.25 -2.99
N TYR A 84 -21.49 5.86 -3.85
CA TYR A 84 -21.06 6.33 -5.17
C TYR A 84 -20.16 5.31 -5.87
N TRP A 85 -20.67 4.08 -6.01
CA TRP A 85 -19.86 2.89 -6.27
C TRP A 85 -18.83 3.04 -7.40
N HIS A 86 -19.17 3.79 -8.46
CA HIS A 86 -18.26 4.11 -9.56
C HIS A 86 -17.04 4.89 -9.07
N VAL A 87 -17.24 5.96 -8.30
CA VAL A 87 -16.16 6.83 -7.82
C VAL A 87 -15.26 6.08 -6.85
N THR A 88 -15.84 5.42 -5.85
CA THR A 88 -15.06 4.68 -4.84
C THR A 88 -14.27 3.52 -5.46
N ARG A 89 -14.86 2.80 -6.42
CA ARG A 89 -14.13 1.77 -7.17
C ARG A 89 -13.03 2.35 -8.06
N VAL A 90 -13.28 3.45 -8.77
CA VAL A 90 -12.27 4.11 -9.63
C VAL A 90 -11.08 4.56 -8.79
N VAL A 91 -11.33 5.18 -7.62
CA VAL A 91 -10.26 5.57 -6.70
C VAL A 91 -9.44 4.35 -6.25
N CYS A 92 -10.09 3.23 -5.87
CA CYS A 92 -9.36 2.01 -5.52
C CYS A 92 -8.56 1.44 -6.69
N TRP A 93 -9.09 1.49 -7.92
CA TRP A 93 -8.37 1.04 -9.12
C TRP A 93 -7.15 1.91 -9.44
N LEU A 94 -7.30 3.23 -9.35
CA LEU A 94 -6.20 4.17 -9.55
C LEU A 94 -5.12 3.97 -8.48
N GLY A 95 -5.51 3.82 -7.22
CA GLY A 95 -4.59 3.47 -6.13
C GLY A 95 -3.86 2.16 -6.39
N ALA A 96 -4.57 1.11 -6.80
CA ALA A 96 -3.98 -0.18 -7.11
C ALA A 96 -2.99 -0.09 -8.30
N ALA A 97 -3.33 0.67 -9.34
CA ALA A 97 -2.46 0.88 -10.49
C ALA A 97 -1.18 1.66 -10.12
N ALA A 98 -1.30 2.68 -9.27
CA ALA A 98 -0.16 3.42 -8.74
C ALA A 98 0.75 2.51 -7.91
N LEU A 99 0.18 1.70 -7.01
CA LEU A 99 0.91 0.75 -6.17
C LEU A 99 1.67 -0.30 -6.98
N LEU A 100 1.01 -0.89 -8.00
CA LEU A 100 1.63 -1.88 -8.88
C LEU A 100 2.74 -1.28 -9.73
N THR A 101 2.50 -0.12 -10.33
CA THR A 101 3.48 0.53 -11.19
C THR A 101 4.68 0.99 -10.38
N TRP A 102 4.45 1.72 -9.29
CA TRP A 102 5.51 2.25 -8.43
C TRP A 102 6.28 1.13 -7.74
N GLY A 103 5.58 0.26 -7.01
CA GLY A 103 6.20 -0.85 -6.28
C GLY A 103 6.88 -1.85 -7.21
N GLY A 104 6.23 -2.22 -8.31
CA GLY A 104 6.79 -3.17 -9.28
C GLY A 104 8.02 -2.62 -9.99
N LEU A 105 7.94 -1.39 -10.52
CA LEU A 105 9.05 -0.79 -11.25
C LEU A 105 10.27 -0.58 -10.35
N ASN A 106 10.07 0.00 -9.16
CA ASN A 106 11.18 0.25 -8.24
C ASN A 106 11.81 -1.07 -7.75
N THR A 107 11.00 -2.09 -7.46
CA THR A 107 11.53 -3.43 -7.11
C THR A 107 12.42 -3.98 -8.21
N LEU A 108 11.98 -3.87 -9.48
CA LEU A 108 12.74 -4.36 -10.63
C LEU A 108 14.03 -3.57 -10.86
N VAL A 109 13.97 -2.24 -10.77
CA VAL A 109 15.13 -1.36 -10.90
C VAL A 109 16.14 -1.68 -9.79
N ALA A 110 15.68 -1.77 -8.54
CA ALA A 110 16.55 -2.05 -7.41
C ALA A 110 17.24 -3.42 -7.50
N ASN A 111 16.50 -4.46 -7.89
CA ASN A 111 17.09 -5.77 -8.15
C ASN A 111 18.06 -5.75 -9.34
N SER A 112 17.80 -4.96 -10.38
CA SER A 112 18.70 -4.83 -11.54
C SER A 112 20.01 -4.15 -11.17
N VAL A 113 19.96 -3.14 -10.29
CA VAL A 113 21.15 -2.50 -9.73
C VAL A 113 21.93 -3.48 -8.85
N LEU A 114 21.25 -4.19 -7.94
CA LEU A 114 21.90 -5.17 -7.05
C LEU A 114 22.49 -6.37 -7.83
N ALA A 115 21.92 -6.74 -8.97
CA ALA A 115 22.45 -7.77 -9.86
C ALA A 115 23.60 -7.28 -10.76
N GLY A 116 23.97 -6.00 -10.69
CA GLY A 116 25.02 -5.39 -11.52
C GLY A 116 24.63 -5.18 -12.99
N VAL A 117 23.35 -5.32 -13.34
CA VAL A 117 22.83 -5.06 -14.70
C VAL A 117 22.81 -3.56 -14.98
N ILE A 118 22.48 -2.76 -13.96
CA ILE A 118 22.52 -1.29 -14.00
C ILE A 118 23.68 -0.85 -13.12
N GLN A 119 24.57 -0.03 -13.67
CA GLN A 119 25.67 0.59 -12.91
C GLN A 119 25.26 2.00 -12.51
N PRO A 120 25.06 2.26 -11.20
CA PRO A 120 24.77 3.60 -10.71
C PRO A 120 26.03 4.48 -10.73
N ASP A 121 25.83 5.79 -10.78
CA ASP A 121 26.91 6.78 -10.63
C ASP A 121 27.52 6.74 -9.21
N ALA A 122 28.61 7.49 -8.99
CA ALA A 122 29.56 7.33 -7.88
C ALA A 122 28.98 7.37 -6.44
N ASP A 123 27.77 7.92 -6.22
CA ASP A 123 27.07 7.91 -4.92
C ASP A 123 26.08 6.74 -4.84
N PHE A 124 26.60 5.51 -4.88
CA PHE A 124 25.79 4.31 -4.76
C PHE A 124 25.38 4.01 -3.32
N ASP A 125 24.11 4.25 -3.00
CA ASP A 125 23.50 3.81 -1.75
C ASP A 125 22.95 2.37 -1.86
N GLY A 126 23.84 1.41 -1.56
CA GLY A 126 23.47 -0.01 -1.55
C GLY A 126 22.45 -0.39 -0.48
N ALA A 127 22.40 0.35 0.64
CA ALA A 127 21.53 0.01 1.78
C ALA A 127 20.07 0.40 1.49
N GLY A 128 19.85 1.59 0.92
CA GLY A 128 18.55 2.00 0.37
C GLY A 128 18.09 1.05 -0.73
N MET A 129 18.99 0.62 -1.61
CA MET A 129 18.63 -0.29 -2.71
C MET A 129 18.15 -1.67 -2.22
N VAL A 130 18.71 -2.19 -1.12
CA VAL A 130 18.20 -3.41 -0.47
C VAL A 130 16.78 -3.20 0.06
N GLY A 131 16.50 -2.04 0.67
CA GLY A 131 15.16 -1.69 1.13
C GLY A 131 14.14 -1.62 -0.02
N HIS A 132 14.50 -0.97 -1.12
CA HIS A 132 13.68 -0.92 -2.33
C HIS A 132 13.50 -2.30 -2.98
N ALA A 133 14.53 -3.13 -3.03
CA ALA A 133 14.46 -4.44 -3.69
C ALA A 133 13.63 -5.47 -2.92
N TYR A 134 13.65 -5.43 -1.58
CA TYR A 134 13.16 -6.55 -0.77
C TYR A 134 12.17 -6.16 0.34
N LEU A 135 12.00 -4.87 0.64
CA LEU A 135 11.17 -4.43 1.74
C LEU A 135 10.03 -3.52 1.29
N TRP A 136 10.33 -2.29 0.88
CA TRP A 136 9.31 -1.25 0.72
C TRP A 136 8.52 -1.40 -0.58
N ASP A 137 9.19 -1.48 -1.72
CA ASP A 137 8.48 -1.53 -3.00
C ASP A 137 7.80 -2.88 -3.28
N PRO A 138 8.34 -4.04 -2.85
CA PRO A 138 7.61 -5.30 -2.89
C PRO A 138 6.34 -5.28 -2.04
N LEU A 139 6.36 -4.61 -0.87
CA LEU A 139 5.16 -4.45 -0.05
C LEU A 139 4.11 -3.59 -0.75
N PHE A 140 4.50 -2.49 -1.41
CA PHE A 140 3.58 -1.73 -2.26
C PHE A 140 3.00 -2.57 -3.39
N PHE A 141 3.83 -3.38 -4.05
CA PHE A 141 3.39 -4.25 -5.13
C PHE A 141 2.38 -5.30 -4.64
N VAL A 142 2.68 -5.99 -3.53
CA VAL A 142 1.79 -6.98 -2.89
C VAL A 142 0.47 -6.33 -2.49
N TRP A 143 0.52 -5.12 -1.90
CA TRP A 143 -0.68 -4.35 -1.57
C TRP A 143 -1.54 -4.09 -2.81
N GLY A 144 -0.94 -3.57 -3.88
CA GLY A 144 -1.62 -3.29 -5.14
C GLY A 144 -2.23 -4.54 -5.76
N ALA A 145 -1.48 -5.65 -5.82
CA ALA A 145 -1.93 -6.92 -6.40
C ALA A 145 -3.12 -7.51 -5.63
N ALA A 146 -3.04 -7.53 -4.30
CA ALA A 146 -4.13 -7.99 -3.44
C ALA A 146 -5.38 -7.11 -3.59
N LEU A 147 -5.20 -5.80 -3.72
CA LEU A 147 -6.30 -4.85 -3.94
C LEU A 147 -6.99 -5.08 -5.29
N VAL A 148 -6.22 -5.25 -6.39
CA VAL A 148 -6.76 -5.62 -7.71
C VAL A 148 -7.58 -6.91 -7.61
N TRP A 149 -7.03 -7.94 -6.98
CA TRP A 149 -7.73 -9.21 -6.82
C TRP A 149 -9.04 -9.04 -6.04
N GLY A 150 -9.03 -8.25 -4.96
CA GLY A 150 -10.24 -7.93 -4.21
C GLY A 150 -11.28 -7.17 -5.04
N LEU A 151 -10.86 -6.22 -5.87
CA LEU A 151 -11.75 -5.48 -6.77
C LEU A 151 -12.38 -6.38 -7.84
N ILE A 152 -11.61 -7.29 -8.44
CA ILE A 152 -12.10 -8.26 -9.42
C ILE A 152 -13.05 -9.27 -8.77
N ALA A 153 -12.64 -9.89 -7.65
CA ALA A 153 -13.42 -10.92 -6.97
C ALA A 153 -14.76 -10.38 -6.43
N SER A 154 -14.76 -9.15 -5.91
CA SER A 154 -15.98 -8.50 -5.43
C SER A 154 -16.93 -8.06 -6.55
N ARG A 155 -16.46 -7.91 -7.80
CA ARG A 155 -17.34 -7.68 -8.96
C ARG A 155 -18.10 -8.97 -9.34
N ARG A 156 -17.42 -10.12 -9.28
CA ARG A 156 -18.00 -11.44 -9.64
C ARG A 156 -19.09 -11.92 -8.68
N ARG A 157 -19.16 -11.37 -7.46
CA ARG A 157 -20.20 -11.69 -6.48
C ARG A 157 -21.46 -10.82 -6.60
N ALA A 158 -21.41 -9.77 -7.42
CA ALA A 158 -22.50 -8.81 -7.60
C ALA A 158 -23.27 -9.00 -8.92
N ILE A 159 -22.87 -9.98 -9.75
CA ILE A 159 -23.51 -10.43 -10.98
C ILE A 159 -24.09 -11.81 -10.69
#